data_AF-A0A2N3B7K2-F1
#
_entry.id   AF-A0A2N3B7K2-F1
#
_cell.length_a   1.000
_cell.length_b   1.000
_cell.length_c   1.000
_cell.angle_alpha   90.00
_cell.angle_beta   90.00
_cell.angle_gamma   90.00
#
_symmetry.space_group_name_H-M   'P 1'
#
loop_
_entity.id
_entity.type
_entity.pdbx_description
1 polymer ?
#
loop_
_entity_poly.entity_id
_entity_poly.type
_entity_poly.pdbx_seq_one_letter_code
_entity_poly.pdbx_strand_id
1 'polypeptide(L)'
;MTTFTANFLKGLKAGASRYEERDSGCPGLLIRVNADGRKVFEAVVADGRKRRRVRLGTFPDLSLAMARRLAADAKAAPEVHAGGRRVAELWEAYKAEKEGALRAWRDVEMVWRQWAEPKIGHVRLEDLNMSHGARLIEHVAAKSSPNRARKVIRYLAPMLTFAAGRGMIPGNPWAGLSLPDGVERRDRVLSRTEWLALWEWAEAAPYPFGPFVRALMLSAQRLNEVAGMRWSELEGELWVIPAARHKSKRRHEVAMSVALAALVEAQPRHDEHVFSTQAGKPIVPGSVLLKRIQRDTGTSGWRFHDLRRTGATM
;
A
#
# COMPACT_ATOMS: atom_id res chain seq x y z
N MET A 1 28.12 20.13 39.91
CA MET A 1 27.21 19.34 39.05
C MET A 1 26.16 18.71 39.94
N THR A 2 24.89 18.80 39.57
CA THR A 2 23.77 18.45 40.44
C THR A 2 23.17 17.13 40.00
N THR A 3 23.02 16.18 40.92
CA THR A 3 22.29 14.94 40.63
C THR A 3 20.80 15.25 40.72
N PHE A 4 20.07 15.01 39.64
CA PHE A 4 18.65 15.33 39.60
C PHE A 4 17.88 14.49 40.62
N THR A 5 16.93 15.16 41.28
CA THR A 5 15.88 14.55 42.10
C THR A 5 14.52 15.10 41.66
N ALA A 6 13.43 14.37 41.92
CA ALA A 6 12.10 14.86 41.57
C ALA A 6 11.78 16.22 42.21
N ASN A 7 12.24 16.45 43.44
CA ASN A 7 12.06 17.72 44.15
C ASN A 7 12.88 18.84 43.53
N PHE A 8 14.14 18.58 43.15
CA PHE A 8 14.96 19.54 42.42
C PHE A 8 14.27 19.98 41.13
N LEU A 9 13.78 19.02 40.33
CA LEU A 9 13.10 19.32 39.06
C LEU A 9 11.79 20.09 39.24
N LYS A 10 11.01 19.80 40.29
CA LYS A 10 9.83 20.60 40.65
C LYS A 10 10.23 22.05 40.98
N GLY A 11 11.34 22.23 41.69
CA GLY A 11 11.85 23.54 42.14
C GLY A 11 12.39 24.44 41.04
N LEU A 12 12.69 23.92 39.84
CA LEU A 12 13.16 24.73 38.70
C LEU A 12 12.08 25.75 38.28
N LYS A 13 12.44 27.03 38.19
CA LYS A 13 11.54 28.14 37.80
C LYS A 13 11.95 28.72 36.45
N ALA A 14 11.01 29.35 35.74
CA ALA A 14 11.33 30.12 34.54
C ALA A 14 12.30 31.26 34.90
N GLY A 15 13.32 31.47 34.07
CA GLY A 15 14.21 32.64 34.13
C GLY A 15 13.87 33.65 33.04
N ALA A 16 14.59 34.78 33.03
CA ALA A 16 14.47 35.82 32.00
C ALA A 16 14.78 35.28 30.59
N SER A 17 15.59 34.23 30.49
CA SER A 17 15.88 33.51 29.26
C SER A 17 15.86 32.00 29.52
N ARG A 18 15.77 31.21 28.45
CA ARG A 18 15.85 29.74 28.54
C ARG A 18 17.21 29.33 29.12
N TYR A 19 17.21 28.35 30.02
CA TYR A 19 18.43 27.78 30.57
C TYR A 19 18.36 26.24 30.61
N GLU A 20 19.50 25.60 30.83
CA GLU A 20 19.62 24.15 30.90
C GLU A 20 20.36 23.72 32.15
N GLU A 21 19.93 22.62 32.75
CA GLU A 21 20.61 21.94 33.84
C GLU A 21 21.04 20.55 33.39
N ARG A 22 22.11 20.01 33.98
CA ARG A 22 22.68 18.70 33.65
C ARG A 22 22.63 17.75 34.82
N ASP A 23 22.21 16.52 34.55
CA ASP A 23 22.19 15.47 35.57
C ASP A 23 23.56 14.82 35.71
N SER A 24 24.24 14.98 36.85
CA SER A 24 25.46 14.21 37.12
C SER A 24 25.20 12.72 37.30
N GLY A 25 23.99 12.31 37.69
CA GLY A 25 23.63 10.90 37.88
C GLY A 25 23.38 10.14 36.58
N CYS A 26 23.25 10.85 35.45
CA CYS A 26 23.09 10.26 34.13
C CYS A 26 23.80 11.16 33.11
N PRO A 27 25.11 10.93 32.86
CA PRO A 27 25.88 11.77 31.96
C PRO A 27 25.17 11.91 30.62
N GLY A 28 25.05 13.14 30.11
CA GLY A 28 24.36 13.43 28.85
C GLY A 28 22.85 13.66 28.97
N LEU A 29 22.21 13.40 30.12
CA LEU A 29 20.84 13.87 30.36
C LEU A 29 20.84 15.35 30.76
N LEU A 30 19.95 16.12 30.15
CA LEU A 30 19.70 17.53 30.41
C LEU A 30 18.21 17.73 30.73
N ILE A 31 17.91 18.83 31.43
CA ILE A 31 16.58 19.42 31.41
C ILE A 31 16.68 20.88 30.97
N ARG A 32 15.92 21.24 29.94
CA ARG A 32 15.78 22.61 29.45
C ARG A 32 14.54 23.25 30.05
N VAL A 33 14.71 24.42 30.64
CA VAL A 33 13.62 25.25 31.17
C VAL A 33 13.44 26.43 30.23
N ASN A 34 12.30 26.49 29.55
CA ASN A 34 11.96 27.60 28.68
C ASN A 34 11.52 28.83 29.49
N ALA A 35 11.49 30.00 28.85
CA ALA A 35 11.03 31.24 29.48
C ALA A 35 9.55 31.19 29.92
N ASP A 36 8.76 30.31 29.32
CA ASP A 36 7.36 30.04 29.71
C ASP A 36 7.23 28.99 30.83
N GLY A 37 8.34 28.53 31.41
CA GLY A 37 8.35 27.54 32.48
C GLY A 37 8.22 26.09 32.03
N ARG A 38 8.03 25.79 30.73
CA ARG A 38 8.02 24.40 30.24
C ARG A 38 9.39 23.76 30.44
N LYS A 39 9.38 22.56 31.02
CA LYS A 39 10.56 21.76 31.34
C LYS A 39 10.63 20.56 30.39
N VAL A 40 11.70 20.48 29.59
CA VAL A 40 11.87 19.47 28.56
C VAL A 40 13.14 18.67 28.83
N PHE A 41 13.02 17.36 28.95
CA PHE A 41 14.17 16.47 29.01
C PHE A 41 14.80 16.29 27.62
N GLU A 42 16.11 16.38 27.57
CA GLU A 42 16.91 16.17 26.37
C GLU A 42 18.12 15.26 26.69
N ALA A 43 18.48 14.36 25.78
CA ALA A 43 19.72 13.58 25.86
C ALA A 43 20.74 14.10 24.85
N VAL A 44 21.99 14.25 25.28
CA VAL A 44 23.15 14.46 24.41
C VAL A 44 23.71 13.10 24.03
N VAL A 45 23.64 12.78 22.75
CA VAL A 45 24.16 11.54 22.19
C VAL A 45 25.32 11.85 21.26
N ALA A 46 26.26 10.91 21.17
CA ALA A 46 27.36 10.99 20.20
C ALA A 46 26.79 10.87 18.78
N ASP A 47 27.39 11.64 17.87
CA ASP A 47 27.06 11.65 16.45
C ASP A 47 28.38 11.83 15.68
N GLY A 48 29.15 10.75 15.58
CA GLY A 48 30.53 10.76 15.12
C GLY A 48 31.40 11.66 15.99
N ARG A 49 32.02 12.68 15.39
CA ARG A 49 32.84 13.69 16.12
C ARG A 49 32.00 14.81 16.76
N LYS A 50 30.69 14.85 16.51
CA LYS A 50 29.77 15.89 17.01
C LYS A 50 28.85 15.32 18.10
N ARG A 51 28.10 16.21 18.74
CA ARG A 51 27.09 15.87 19.75
C ARG A 51 25.74 16.41 19.26
N ARG A 52 24.72 15.56 19.24
CA ARG A 52 23.34 15.96 18.90
C ARG A 52 22.42 15.81 20.12
N ARG A 53 21.35 16.62 20.15
CA ARG A 53 20.36 16.60 21.23
C ARG A 53 19.10 15.86 20.78
N VAL A 54 18.62 14.94 21.61
CA VAL A 54 17.39 14.18 21.39
C VAL A 54 16.38 14.59 22.46
N ARG A 55 15.21 15.09 22.05
CA ARG A 55 14.12 15.40 22.97
C ARG A 55 13.48 14.11 23.49
N LEU A 56 13.39 13.96 24.81
CA LEU A 56 12.86 12.76 25.46
C LEU A 56 11.40 12.93 25.89
N GLY A 57 11.03 14.12 26.35
CA GLY A 57 9.68 14.40 26.85
C GLY A 57 9.63 15.63 27.76
N THR A 58 8.47 15.93 28.33
CA THR A 58 8.24 17.07 29.23
C THR A 58 8.10 16.60 30.68
N PHE A 59 8.62 17.37 31.64
CA PHE A 59 8.34 17.15 33.06
C PHE A 59 7.07 17.92 33.46
N PRO A 60 6.15 17.37 34.29
CA PRO A 60 6.25 16.09 35.00
C PRO A 60 5.71 14.86 34.25
N ASP A 61 5.17 15.02 33.03
CA ASP A 61 4.55 13.92 32.25
C ASP A 61 5.51 12.74 32.03
N LEU A 62 6.80 13.04 31.84
CA LEU A 62 7.90 12.10 31.84
C LEU A 62 8.61 12.14 33.19
N SER A 63 8.64 11.01 33.89
CA SER A 63 9.36 10.91 35.17
C SER A 63 10.88 10.98 34.96
N LEU A 64 11.62 11.43 35.99
CA LEU A 64 13.09 11.43 35.95
C LEU A 64 13.66 10.02 35.72
N ALA A 65 13.08 8.99 36.34
CA ALA A 65 13.50 7.62 36.14
C ALA A 65 13.37 7.17 34.68
N MET A 66 12.23 7.49 34.04
CA MET A 66 12.03 7.20 32.63
C MET A 66 12.93 8.05 31.73
N ALA A 67 13.15 9.32 32.05
CA ALA A 67 14.07 10.19 31.32
C ALA A 67 15.52 9.66 31.34
N ARG A 68 16.00 9.14 32.49
CA ARG A 68 17.31 8.48 32.59
C ARG A 68 17.39 7.22 31.72
N ARG A 69 16.35 6.38 31.76
CA ARG A 69 16.28 5.17 30.92
C ARG A 69 16.33 5.54 29.43
N LEU A 70 15.48 6.47 28.99
CA LEU A 70 15.45 6.93 27.59
C LEU A 70 16.75 7.59 27.16
N ALA A 71 17.45 8.30 28.06
CA ALA A 71 18.77 8.86 27.76
C ALA A 71 19.85 7.78 27.58
N ALA A 72 19.82 6.73 28.40
CA ALA A 72 20.71 5.59 28.26
C ALA A 72 20.43 4.82 26.95
N ASP A 73 19.16 4.56 26.64
CA ASP A 73 18.74 3.91 25.40
C ASP A 73 19.13 4.73 24.16
N ALA A 74 18.95 6.06 24.20
CA ALA A 74 19.34 6.95 23.11
C ALA A 74 20.86 6.99 22.89
N LYS A 75 21.66 6.78 23.94
CA LYS A 75 23.13 6.68 23.86
C LYS A 75 23.62 5.32 23.39
N ALA A 76 22.90 4.25 23.72
CA ALA A 76 23.22 2.89 23.30
C ALA A 76 22.76 2.61 21.85
N ALA A 77 21.91 3.47 21.28
CA ALA A 77 21.50 3.38 19.89
C ALA A 77 22.73 3.50 18.96
N PRO A 78 22.88 2.62 17.95
CA PRO A 78 24.00 2.67 17.03
C PRO A 78 24.07 4.01 16.29
N GLU A 79 25.28 4.49 16.00
CA GLU A 79 25.52 5.71 15.23
C GLU A 79 24.86 5.61 13.85
N VAL A 80 23.73 6.30 13.69
CA VAL A 80 23.02 6.43 12.41
C VAL A 80 23.86 7.33 11.51
N HIS A 81 24.61 6.74 10.58
CA HIS A 81 25.27 7.45 9.48
C HIS A 81 24.21 7.91 8.47
N ALA A 82 23.41 8.91 8.83
CA ALA A 82 22.58 9.63 7.87
C ALA A 82 23.46 10.67 7.15
N GLY A 83 24.35 10.19 6.28
CA GLY A 83 25.12 11.06 5.39
C GLY A 83 24.22 11.70 4.35
N GLY A 84 23.46 12.74 4.72
CA GLY A 84 22.74 13.65 3.81
C GLY A 84 21.77 13.03 2.80
N ARG A 85 21.48 11.74 2.91
CA ARG A 85 20.75 10.96 1.89
C ARG A 85 19.31 11.45 1.79
N ARG A 86 18.83 11.62 0.56
CA ARG A 86 17.46 11.98 0.22
C ARG A 86 16.57 10.75 0.07
N VAL A 87 15.27 10.92 0.18
CA VAL A 87 14.31 9.82 -0.02
C VAL A 87 14.45 9.20 -1.42
N ALA A 88 14.78 9.99 -2.45
CA ALA A 88 15.03 9.46 -3.80
C ALA A 88 16.22 8.49 -3.85
N GLU A 89 17.29 8.76 -3.10
CA GLU A 89 18.44 7.84 -3.03
C GLU A 89 18.10 6.58 -2.22
N LEU A 90 17.24 6.69 -1.20
CA LEU A 90 16.66 5.52 -0.54
C LEU A 90 15.79 4.70 -1.51
N TRP A 91 15.02 5.36 -2.36
CA TRP A 91 14.21 4.69 -3.38
C TRP A 91 15.07 3.86 -4.32
N GLU A 92 16.18 4.41 -4.84
CA GLU A 92 17.09 3.65 -5.72
C GLU A 92 17.70 2.44 -5.01
N ALA A 93 18.10 2.58 -3.74
CA ALA A 93 18.61 1.45 -2.95
C ALA A 93 17.53 0.37 -2.72
N TYR A 94 16.29 0.79 -2.47
CA TYR A 94 15.16 -0.12 -2.31
C TYR A 94 14.79 -0.81 -3.62
N LYS A 95 14.81 -0.06 -4.72
CA LYS A 95 14.57 -0.55 -6.08
C LYS A 95 15.56 -1.63 -6.48
N ALA A 96 16.85 -1.39 -6.30
CA ALA A 96 17.90 -2.34 -6.67
C ALA A 96 17.70 -3.76 -6.08
N GLU A 97 17.02 -3.88 -4.94
CA GLU A 97 16.80 -5.16 -4.27
C GLU A 97 15.39 -5.71 -4.40
N LYS A 98 14.40 -4.85 -4.59
CA LYS A 98 12.99 -5.24 -4.59
C LYS A 98 12.40 -5.34 -5.99
N GLU A 99 13.04 -4.71 -6.97
CA GLU A 99 12.76 -4.94 -8.39
C GLU A 99 13.03 -6.41 -8.74
N GLY A 100 12.04 -7.07 -9.35
CA GLY A 100 12.07 -8.51 -9.61
C GLY A 100 11.67 -9.41 -8.43
N ALA A 101 11.93 -9.02 -7.19
CA ALA A 101 11.54 -9.80 -6.00
C ALA A 101 10.07 -9.59 -5.61
N LEU A 102 9.53 -8.38 -5.76
CA LEU A 102 8.15 -8.07 -5.40
C LEU A 102 7.18 -8.32 -6.55
N ARG A 103 6.17 -9.18 -6.32
CA ARG A 103 5.08 -9.42 -7.29
C ARG A 103 4.36 -8.13 -7.72
N ALA A 104 4.20 -7.19 -6.79
CA ALA A 104 3.52 -5.90 -7.03
C ALA A 104 4.50 -4.77 -7.38
N TRP A 105 5.73 -5.08 -7.82
CA TRP A 105 6.76 -4.06 -8.08
C TRP A 105 6.28 -2.93 -9.00
N ARG A 106 5.59 -3.27 -10.10
CA ARG A 106 5.02 -2.28 -11.02
C ARG A 106 4.08 -1.28 -10.33
N ASP A 107 3.27 -1.75 -9.39
CA ASP A 107 2.40 -0.86 -8.62
C ASP A 107 3.20 0.03 -7.67
N VAL A 108 4.22 -0.53 -7.01
CA VAL A 108 5.12 0.19 -6.08
C VAL A 108 5.87 1.30 -6.83
N GLU A 109 6.48 0.98 -7.98
CA GLU A 109 7.19 1.95 -8.81
C GLU A 109 6.25 3.03 -9.36
N MET A 110 5.06 2.63 -9.84
CA MET A 110 4.06 3.60 -10.30
C MET A 110 3.66 4.57 -9.18
N VAL A 111 3.37 4.06 -7.97
CA VAL A 111 2.96 4.97 -6.89
C VAL A 111 4.08 5.88 -6.43
N TRP A 112 5.33 5.40 -6.45
CA TRP A 112 6.50 6.22 -6.19
C TRP A 112 6.59 7.36 -7.21
N ARG A 113 6.72 7.03 -8.49
CA ARG A 113 6.94 8.00 -9.57
C ARG A 113 5.79 9.00 -9.68
N GLN A 114 4.56 8.53 -9.61
CA GLN A 114 3.39 9.38 -9.84
C GLN A 114 3.06 10.27 -8.64
N TRP A 115 3.21 9.77 -7.41
CA TRP A 115 2.64 10.43 -6.22
C TRP A 115 3.70 10.89 -5.22
N ALA A 116 4.71 10.08 -4.93
CA ALA A 116 5.64 10.34 -3.83
C ALA A 116 6.90 11.08 -4.26
N GLU A 117 7.56 10.66 -5.35
CA GLU A 117 8.81 11.24 -5.82
C GLU A 117 8.75 12.78 -5.95
N PRO A 118 7.71 13.38 -6.58
CA PRO A 118 7.64 14.83 -6.72
C PRO A 118 7.44 15.58 -5.40
N LYS A 119 6.99 14.88 -4.34
CA LYS A 119 6.61 15.48 -3.05
C LYS A 119 7.64 15.26 -1.96
N ILE A 120 8.25 14.09 -1.92
CA ILE A 120 9.16 13.70 -0.84
C ILE A 120 10.52 13.23 -1.33
N GLY A 121 10.73 13.01 -2.65
CA GLY A 121 12.00 12.51 -3.18
C GLY A 121 13.19 13.38 -2.82
N HIS A 122 12.99 14.71 -2.78
CA HIS A 122 14.02 15.69 -2.42
C HIS A 122 14.25 15.81 -0.91
N VAL A 123 13.35 15.32 -0.05
CA VAL A 123 13.44 15.45 1.41
C VAL A 123 14.61 14.59 1.90
N ARG A 124 15.36 15.10 2.88
CA ARG A 124 16.42 14.32 3.53
C ARG A 124 15.80 13.27 4.45
N LEU A 125 16.42 12.10 4.57
CA LEU A 125 15.88 11.02 5.41
C LEU A 125 15.73 11.45 6.87
N GLU A 126 16.62 12.30 7.37
CA GLU A 126 16.59 12.88 8.72
C GLU A 126 15.41 13.81 8.97
N ASP A 127 14.92 14.49 7.92
CA ASP A 127 13.80 15.43 7.98
C ASP A 127 12.45 14.75 7.71
N LEU A 128 12.46 13.51 7.19
CA LEU A 128 11.25 12.77 6.86
C LEU A 128 10.49 12.42 8.15
N ASN A 129 9.22 12.85 8.21
CA ASN A 129 8.38 12.72 9.40
C ASN A 129 6.91 12.48 9.02
N MET A 130 6.04 12.28 10.02
CA MET A 130 4.61 11.99 9.81
C MET A 130 3.88 13.07 8.99
N SER A 131 4.26 14.34 9.10
CA SER A 131 3.61 15.42 8.34
C SER A 131 3.81 15.30 6.83
N HIS A 132 4.92 14.69 6.39
CA HIS A 132 5.16 14.40 4.98
C HIS A 132 4.20 13.31 4.48
N GLY A 133 3.97 12.27 5.31
CA GLY A 133 3.00 11.22 5.03
C GLY A 133 1.57 11.74 4.98
N ALA A 134 1.16 12.56 5.94
CA ALA A 134 -0.17 13.17 6.00
C ALA A 134 -0.45 14.04 4.76
N ARG A 135 0.48 14.94 4.40
CA ARG A 135 0.37 15.77 3.19
C ARG A 135 0.32 14.93 1.90
N LEU A 136 1.04 13.82 1.85
CA LEU A 136 0.97 12.89 0.71
C LEU A 136 -0.39 12.21 0.62
N ILE A 137 -0.97 11.78 1.75
CA ILE A 137 -2.32 11.22 1.81
C ILE A 137 -3.33 12.24 1.27
N GLU A 138 -3.34 13.45 1.82
CA GLU A 138 -4.24 14.54 1.42
C GLU A 138 -4.13 14.83 -0.07
N HIS A 139 -2.90 14.93 -0.59
CA HIS A 139 -2.63 15.17 -2.00
C HIS A 139 -3.23 14.10 -2.91
N VAL A 140 -3.01 12.81 -2.59
CA VAL A 140 -3.49 11.69 -3.40
C VAL A 140 -5.00 11.54 -3.29
N ALA A 141 -5.57 11.77 -2.10
CA ALA A 141 -7.01 11.71 -1.88
C ALA A 141 -7.73 12.77 -2.70
N ALA A 142 -7.25 14.03 -2.66
CA ALA A 142 -7.82 15.14 -3.41
C ALA A 142 -7.74 14.96 -4.93
N LYS A 143 -6.62 14.43 -5.44
CA LYS A 143 -6.41 14.23 -6.89
C LYS A 143 -6.93 12.91 -7.43
N SER A 144 -7.30 11.97 -6.57
CA SER A 144 -7.74 10.66 -7.00
C SER A 144 -8.81 10.05 -6.11
N SER A 145 -8.44 9.44 -4.99
CA SER A 145 -9.38 8.74 -4.12
C SER A 145 -8.73 8.38 -2.78
N PRO A 146 -9.52 8.29 -1.69
CA PRO A 146 -9.04 7.81 -0.39
C PRO A 146 -8.37 6.44 -0.48
N ASN A 147 -8.94 5.51 -1.26
CA ASN A 147 -8.36 4.18 -1.48
C ASN A 147 -6.99 4.21 -2.15
N ARG A 148 -6.76 5.14 -3.09
CA ARG A 148 -5.44 5.30 -3.71
C ARG A 148 -4.44 5.86 -2.70
N ALA A 149 -4.84 6.85 -1.90
CA ALA A 149 -4.00 7.40 -0.84
C ALA A 149 -3.55 6.31 0.17
N ARG A 150 -4.49 5.47 0.62
CA ARG A 150 -4.19 4.29 1.46
C ARG A 150 -3.14 3.38 0.82
N LYS A 151 -3.31 3.06 -0.48
CA LYS A 151 -2.38 2.19 -1.22
C LYS A 151 -0.99 2.80 -1.36
N VAL A 152 -0.88 4.10 -1.63
CA VAL A 152 0.41 4.80 -1.73
C VAL A 152 1.20 4.62 -0.44
N ILE A 153 0.61 4.91 0.72
CA ILE A 153 1.29 4.71 2.00
C ILE A 153 1.62 3.23 2.24
N ARG A 154 0.69 2.31 1.97
CA ARG A 154 0.92 0.87 2.15
C ARG A 154 2.08 0.34 1.30
N TYR A 155 2.26 0.85 0.10
CA TYR A 155 3.36 0.43 -0.78
C TYR A 155 4.70 1.07 -0.40
N LEU A 156 4.70 2.28 0.16
CA LEU A 156 5.91 3.04 0.46
C LEU A 156 6.41 2.87 1.91
N ALA A 157 5.54 2.59 2.87
CA ALA A 157 5.95 2.33 4.26
C ALA A 157 6.98 1.18 4.41
N PRO A 158 6.92 0.09 3.62
CA PRO A 158 7.96 -0.94 3.61
C PRO A 158 9.35 -0.41 3.23
N MET A 159 9.46 0.58 2.35
CA MET A 159 10.74 1.22 1.99
C MET A 159 11.37 1.92 3.20
N LEU A 160 10.56 2.58 4.02
CA LEU A 160 11.02 3.23 5.24
C LEU A 160 11.37 2.21 6.34
N THR A 161 10.65 1.10 6.37
CA THR A 161 10.99 -0.04 7.26
C THR A 161 12.31 -0.68 6.84
N PHE A 162 12.55 -0.82 5.55
CA PHE A 162 13.84 -1.26 4.99
C PHE A 162 14.98 -0.32 5.38
N ALA A 163 14.78 0.99 5.28
CA ALA A 163 15.77 1.98 5.72
C ALA A 163 16.10 1.84 7.21
N ALA A 164 15.07 1.63 8.05
CA ALA A 164 15.23 1.42 9.48
C ALA A 164 16.01 0.14 9.81
N GLY A 165 15.67 -0.97 9.14
CA GLY A 165 16.38 -2.25 9.30
C GLY A 165 17.86 -2.20 8.90
N ARG A 166 18.28 -1.17 8.17
CA ARG A 166 19.67 -0.91 7.78
C ARG A 166 20.36 0.18 8.58
N GLY A 167 19.71 0.68 9.63
CA GLY A 167 20.25 1.77 10.45
C GLY A 167 20.39 3.10 9.69
N MET A 168 19.71 3.30 8.56
CA MET A 168 19.72 4.59 7.84
C MET A 168 18.85 5.63 8.55
N ILE A 169 17.79 5.16 9.22
CA ILE A 169 16.90 5.95 10.08
C ILE A 169 16.61 5.13 11.34
N PRO A 170 16.27 5.75 12.48
CA PRO A 170 16.05 5.03 13.73
C PRO A 170 14.77 4.17 13.75
N GLY A 171 13.83 4.43 12.83
CA GLY A 171 12.56 3.74 12.75
C GLY A 171 11.72 4.25 11.58
N ASN A 172 10.63 3.56 11.25
CA ASN A 172 9.72 3.99 10.19
C ASN A 172 8.86 5.19 10.69
N PRO A 173 9.02 6.41 10.14
CA PRO A 173 8.29 7.58 10.60
C PRO A 173 6.79 7.52 10.27
N TRP A 174 6.33 6.57 9.45
CA TRP A 174 4.93 6.41 9.06
C TRP A 174 4.24 5.21 9.72
N ALA A 175 4.88 4.55 10.69
CA ALA A 175 4.31 3.38 11.35
C ALA A 175 2.96 3.66 12.05
N GLY A 176 2.76 4.88 12.57
CA GLY A 176 1.52 5.32 13.23
C GLY A 176 0.66 6.27 12.38
N LEU A 177 0.88 6.33 11.07
CA LEU A 177 0.15 7.27 10.21
C LEU A 177 -1.32 6.85 10.10
N SER A 178 -2.24 7.75 10.47
CA SER A 178 -3.67 7.51 10.26
C SER A 178 -4.00 7.49 8.77
N LEU A 179 -4.65 6.43 8.33
CA LEU A 179 -5.04 6.24 6.93
C LEU A 179 -6.51 6.63 6.76
N PRO A 180 -6.90 7.26 5.64
CA PRO A 180 -8.31 7.59 5.36
C PRO A 180 -9.20 6.36 5.51
N ASP A 181 -10.45 6.51 5.94
CA ASP A 181 -11.35 5.36 6.04
C ASP A 181 -11.42 4.56 4.74
N GLY A 182 -11.53 3.24 4.88
CA GLY A 182 -11.70 2.38 3.72
C GLY A 182 -13.00 2.73 3.03
N VAL A 183 -12.98 2.87 1.69
CA VAL A 183 -14.25 2.96 0.94
C VAL A 183 -15.00 1.65 1.15
N GLU A 184 -16.31 1.74 1.41
CA GLU A 184 -17.18 0.58 1.51
C GLU A 184 -16.96 -0.38 0.34
N ARG A 185 -16.93 -1.68 0.65
CA ARG A 185 -16.89 -2.70 -0.38
C ARG A 185 -18.20 -2.61 -1.15
N ARG A 186 -18.12 -2.46 -2.47
CA ARG A 186 -19.32 -2.51 -3.32
C ARG A 186 -19.88 -3.92 -3.26
N ASP A 187 -21.14 -4.07 -2.86
CA ASP A 187 -21.88 -5.34 -2.85
C ASP A 187 -22.89 -5.45 -3.99
N ARG A 188 -22.63 -4.75 -5.09
CA ARG A 188 -23.49 -4.75 -6.28
C ARG A 188 -23.65 -6.15 -6.88
N VAL A 189 -24.89 -6.57 -7.07
CA VAL A 189 -25.34 -7.76 -7.79
C VAL A 189 -26.31 -7.31 -8.87
N LEU A 190 -26.20 -7.82 -10.10
CA LEU A 190 -27.11 -7.48 -11.20
C LEU A 190 -28.52 -8.00 -10.89
N SER A 191 -29.55 -7.23 -11.26
CA SER A 191 -30.92 -7.74 -11.20
C SER A 191 -31.15 -8.80 -12.30
N ARG A 192 -32.23 -9.59 -12.18
CA ARG A 192 -32.62 -10.55 -13.21
C ARG A 192 -32.80 -9.89 -14.58
N THR A 193 -33.41 -8.71 -14.63
CA THR A 193 -33.61 -7.95 -15.88
C THR A 193 -32.28 -7.53 -16.50
N GLU A 194 -31.34 -7.03 -15.69
CA GLU A 194 -30.01 -6.65 -16.17
C GLU A 194 -29.21 -7.86 -16.65
N TRP A 195 -29.35 -9.00 -15.98
CA TRP A 195 -28.69 -10.24 -16.35
C TRP A 195 -29.20 -10.78 -17.69
N LEU A 196 -30.51 -10.75 -17.91
CA LEU A 196 -31.12 -11.17 -19.19
C LEU A 196 -30.73 -10.23 -20.34
N ALA A 197 -30.80 -8.91 -20.13
CA ALA A 197 -30.37 -7.94 -21.15
C ALA A 197 -28.89 -8.12 -21.52
N LEU A 198 -28.03 -8.42 -20.54
CA LEU A 198 -26.63 -8.73 -20.79
C LEU A 198 -26.45 -10.04 -21.57
N TRP A 199 -27.24 -11.07 -21.25
CA TRP A 199 -27.23 -12.35 -21.95
C TRP A 199 -27.58 -12.19 -23.43
N GLU A 200 -28.69 -11.50 -23.72
CA GLU A 200 -29.15 -11.22 -25.08
C GLU A 200 -28.10 -10.44 -25.89
N TRP A 201 -27.50 -9.41 -25.28
CA TRP A 201 -26.41 -8.67 -25.91
C TRP A 201 -25.22 -9.58 -26.23
N ALA A 202 -24.85 -10.46 -25.29
CA ALA A 202 -23.70 -11.35 -25.45
C ALA A 202 -23.96 -12.49 -26.45
N GLU A 203 -25.21 -12.84 -26.69
CA GLU A 203 -25.62 -13.79 -27.72
C GLU A 203 -25.51 -13.18 -29.13
N ALA A 204 -25.93 -11.92 -29.28
CA ALA A 204 -25.82 -11.19 -30.56
C ALA A 204 -24.39 -10.70 -30.87
N ALA A 205 -23.55 -10.51 -29.86
CA ALA A 205 -22.21 -9.97 -30.04
C ALA A 205 -21.25 -11.01 -30.67
N PRO A 206 -20.43 -10.61 -31.67
CA PRO A 206 -19.52 -11.52 -32.34
C PRO A 206 -18.36 -11.97 -31.45
N TYR A 207 -17.65 -13.00 -31.92
CA TYR A 207 -16.35 -13.39 -31.37
C TYR A 207 -15.38 -12.19 -31.37
N PRO A 208 -14.54 -12.04 -30.33
CA PRO A 208 -14.50 -12.86 -29.10
C PRO A 208 -15.45 -12.38 -28.00
N PHE A 209 -16.04 -11.19 -28.14
CA PHE A 209 -16.68 -10.47 -27.02
C PHE A 209 -17.96 -11.12 -26.50
N GLY A 210 -18.86 -11.55 -27.39
CA GLY A 210 -20.11 -12.20 -26.98
C GLY A 210 -19.88 -13.52 -26.24
N PRO A 211 -19.18 -14.49 -26.87
CA PRO A 211 -18.80 -15.74 -26.23
C PRO A 211 -18.02 -15.56 -24.92
N PHE A 212 -17.09 -14.60 -24.87
CA PHE A 212 -16.35 -14.28 -23.66
C PHE A 212 -17.25 -13.83 -22.49
N VAL A 213 -18.22 -12.93 -22.75
CA VAL A 213 -19.15 -12.46 -21.72
C VAL A 213 -20.07 -13.60 -21.26
N ARG A 214 -20.56 -14.44 -22.17
CA ARG A 214 -21.35 -15.63 -21.80
C ARG A 214 -20.53 -16.61 -20.95
N ALA A 215 -19.25 -16.83 -21.28
CA ALA A 215 -18.37 -17.67 -20.47
C ALA A 215 -18.14 -17.10 -19.06
N LEU A 216 -18.03 -15.78 -18.90
CA LEU A 216 -17.99 -15.15 -17.56
C LEU A 216 -19.26 -15.41 -16.75
N MET A 217 -20.42 -15.31 -17.40
CA MET A 217 -21.72 -15.50 -16.76
C MET A 217 -21.95 -16.97 -16.36
N LEU A 218 -21.63 -17.91 -17.26
CA LEU A 218 -21.83 -19.35 -17.02
C LEU A 218 -20.85 -19.94 -16.02
N SER A 219 -19.59 -19.49 -16.05
CA SER A 219 -18.53 -20.08 -15.21
C SER A 219 -18.44 -19.45 -13.81
N ALA A 220 -18.94 -18.22 -13.65
CA ALA A 220 -18.71 -17.37 -12.47
C ALA A 220 -17.23 -17.28 -12.04
N GLN A 221 -16.29 -17.48 -12.96
CA GLN A 221 -14.86 -17.41 -12.66
C GLN A 221 -14.31 -15.98 -12.71
N ARG A 222 -13.07 -15.77 -12.25
CA ARG A 222 -12.50 -14.41 -12.24
C ARG A 222 -12.32 -13.93 -13.68
N LEU A 223 -12.47 -12.62 -13.86
CA LEU A 223 -12.33 -11.97 -15.17
C LEU A 223 -11.07 -12.43 -15.92
N ASN A 224 -9.93 -12.39 -15.25
CA ASN A 224 -8.63 -12.72 -15.84
C ASN A 224 -8.41 -14.24 -16.01
N GLU A 225 -9.16 -15.08 -15.30
CA GLU A 225 -9.13 -16.53 -15.51
C GLU A 225 -9.84 -16.86 -16.82
N VAL A 226 -11.07 -16.37 -16.99
CA VAL A 226 -11.84 -16.60 -18.23
C VAL A 226 -11.17 -15.93 -19.43
N ALA A 227 -10.70 -14.68 -19.28
CA ALA A 227 -10.01 -13.98 -20.37
C ALA A 227 -8.73 -14.71 -20.80
N GLY A 228 -8.09 -15.39 -19.86
CA GLY A 228 -6.88 -16.16 -20.10
C GLY A 228 -7.10 -17.62 -20.48
N MET A 229 -8.34 -18.11 -20.54
CA MET A 229 -8.63 -19.53 -20.76
C MET A 229 -7.88 -20.06 -22.00
N ARG A 230 -7.16 -21.18 -21.83
CA ARG A 230 -6.40 -21.83 -22.90
C ARG A 230 -7.05 -23.14 -23.31
N TRP A 231 -6.91 -23.52 -24.58
CA TRP A 231 -7.39 -24.83 -25.06
C TRP A 231 -6.74 -26.00 -24.32
N SER A 232 -5.47 -25.86 -23.97
CA SER A 232 -4.71 -26.87 -23.22
C SER A 232 -5.18 -27.07 -21.77
N GLU A 233 -6.07 -26.21 -21.26
CA GLU A 233 -6.61 -26.31 -19.91
C GLU A 233 -7.96 -27.03 -19.87
N LEU A 234 -8.49 -27.41 -21.04
CA LEU A 234 -9.80 -28.03 -21.17
C LEU A 234 -9.61 -29.54 -21.32
N GLU A 235 -9.96 -30.26 -20.27
CA GLU A 235 -9.80 -31.71 -20.12
C GLU A 235 -11.19 -32.34 -20.00
N GLY A 236 -11.82 -32.63 -21.15
CA GLY A 236 -13.20 -33.14 -21.20
C GLY A 236 -14.17 -32.13 -20.59
N GLU A 237 -14.82 -32.51 -19.49
CA GLU A 237 -15.78 -31.66 -18.76
C GLU A 237 -15.11 -30.73 -17.73
N LEU A 238 -13.79 -30.79 -17.59
CA LEU A 238 -13.04 -29.99 -16.62
C LEU A 238 -12.27 -28.87 -17.30
N TRP A 239 -12.35 -27.67 -16.74
CA TRP A 239 -11.40 -26.61 -17.00
C TRP A 239 -10.40 -26.52 -15.84
N VAL A 240 -9.16 -26.92 -16.10
CA VAL A 240 -8.07 -27.01 -15.13
C VAL A 240 -7.19 -25.77 -15.23
N ILE A 241 -7.34 -24.85 -14.27
CA ILE A 241 -6.53 -23.64 -14.18
C ILE A 241 -5.22 -23.94 -13.43
N PRO A 242 -4.04 -23.85 -14.08
CA PRO A 242 -2.77 -24.14 -13.43
C PRO A 242 -2.42 -23.18 -12.29
N ALA A 243 -1.67 -23.69 -11.31
CA ALA A 243 -1.20 -22.90 -10.17
C ALA A 243 -0.39 -21.66 -10.60
N ALA A 244 0.34 -21.74 -11.72
CA ALA A 244 1.15 -20.65 -12.25
C ALA A 244 0.31 -19.39 -12.58
N ARG A 245 -0.95 -19.58 -13.00
CA ARG A 245 -1.85 -18.47 -13.38
C ARG A 245 -2.96 -18.21 -12.36
N HIS A 246 -3.25 -19.17 -11.49
CA HIS A 246 -4.28 -18.99 -10.48
C HIS A 246 -3.84 -18.01 -9.38
N LYS A 247 -4.76 -17.13 -8.96
CA LYS A 247 -4.45 -16.02 -8.04
C LYS A 247 -3.81 -16.48 -6.72
N SER A 248 -4.24 -17.64 -6.19
CA SER A 248 -3.77 -18.21 -4.92
C SER A 248 -2.63 -19.23 -5.07
N LYS A 249 -2.02 -19.38 -6.26
CA LYS A 249 -0.95 -20.35 -6.53
C LYS A 249 -1.32 -21.82 -6.24
N ARG A 250 -2.58 -22.17 -6.43
CA ARG A 250 -3.09 -23.55 -6.33
C ARG A 250 -3.74 -23.93 -7.64
N ARG A 251 -3.58 -25.18 -8.05
CA ARG A 251 -4.37 -25.76 -9.16
C ARG A 251 -5.85 -25.63 -8.79
N HIS A 252 -6.65 -25.15 -9.74
CA HIS A 252 -8.08 -24.91 -9.54
C HIS A 252 -8.84 -25.57 -10.67
N GLU A 253 -9.70 -26.53 -10.33
CA GLU A 253 -10.53 -27.24 -11.29
C GLU A 253 -11.93 -26.62 -11.30
N VAL A 254 -12.46 -26.41 -12.49
CA VAL A 254 -13.81 -25.91 -12.72
C VAL A 254 -14.55 -26.96 -13.51
N ALA A 255 -15.53 -27.61 -12.90
CA ALA A 255 -16.48 -28.44 -13.64
C ALA A 255 -17.28 -27.53 -14.58
N MET A 256 -17.22 -27.80 -15.88
CA MET A 256 -17.94 -27.05 -16.88
C MET A 256 -19.38 -27.55 -16.95
N SER A 257 -20.35 -26.64 -16.92
CA SER A 257 -21.72 -26.99 -17.29
C SER A 257 -21.77 -27.37 -18.77
N VAL A 258 -22.78 -28.16 -19.16
CA VAL A 258 -23.04 -28.52 -20.56
C VAL A 258 -23.07 -27.28 -21.46
N ALA A 259 -23.71 -26.20 -20.99
CA ALA A 259 -23.78 -24.93 -21.71
C ALA A 259 -22.41 -24.26 -21.88
N LEU A 260 -21.55 -24.29 -20.85
CA LEU A 260 -20.20 -23.72 -20.94
C LEU A 260 -19.31 -24.55 -21.87
N ALA A 261 -19.36 -25.87 -21.76
CA ALA A 261 -18.59 -26.77 -22.61
C ALA A 261 -18.97 -26.59 -24.09
N ALA A 262 -20.27 -26.60 -24.42
CA ALA A 262 -20.76 -26.37 -25.77
C ALA A 262 -20.40 -24.98 -26.30
N LEU A 263 -20.50 -23.94 -25.46
CA LEU A 263 -20.08 -22.59 -25.83
C LEU A 263 -18.60 -22.55 -26.21
N VAL A 264 -17.73 -23.15 -25.38
CA VAL A 264 -16.27 -23.13 -25.59
C VAL A 264 -15.89 -23.98 -26.81
N GLU A 265 -16.50 -25.14 -26.99
CA GLU A 265 -16.25 -26.03 -28.14
C GLU A 265 -16.58 -25.35 -29.48
N ALA A 266 -17.62 -24.52 -29.51
CA ALA A 266 -18.01 -23.78 -30.71
C ALA A 266 -17.08 -22.62 -31.08
N GLN A 267 -16.05 -22.29 -30.26
CA GLN A 267 -15.15 -21.17 -30.55
C GLN A 267 -14.05 -21.55 -31.55
N PRO A 268 -13.63 -20.60 -32.42
CA PRO A 268 -12.59 -20.87 -33.41
C PRO A 268 -11.23 -21.12 -32.75
N ARG A 269 -10.53 -22.18 -33.19
CA ARG A 269 -9.20 -22.57 -32.68
C ARG A 269 -8.06 -21.98 -33.53
N HIS A 270 -7.93 -20.65 -33.55
CA HIS A 270 -6.84 -19.95 -34.27
C HIS A 270 -5.75 -19.38 -33.35
N ASP A 271 -5.92 -19.48 -32.04
CA ASP A 271 -4.99 -18.98 -31.02
C ASP A 271 -4.82 -19.99 -29.87
N GLU A 272 -3.80 -19.82 -29.04
CA GLU A 272 -3.64 -20.60 -27.80
C GLU A 272 -4.76 -20.32 -26.77
N HIS A 273 -5.31 -19.11 -26.79
CA HIS A 273 -6.42 -18.69 -25.94
C HIS A 273 -7.76 -18.97 -26.61
N VAL A 274 -8.76 -19.36 -25.81
CA VAL A 274 -10.15 -19.53 -26.26
C VAL A 274 -10.76 -18.21 -26.72
N PHE A 275 -10.38 -17.10 -26.07
CA PHE A 275 -10.84 -15.75 -26.40
C PHE A 275 -9.65 -14.83 -26.66
N SER A 276 -9.51 -14.37 -27.90
CA SER A 276 -8.43 -13.47 -28.30
C SER A 276 -8.88 -12.44 -29.34
N THR A 277 -8.29 -11.23 -29.25
CA THR A 277 -8.36 -10.19 -30.28
C THR A 277 -7.04 -10.00 -31.03
N GLN A 278 -5.94 -10.57 -30.52
CA GLN A 278 -4.59 -10.42 -31.06
C GLN A 278 -3.85 -11.75 -30.87
N ALA A 279 -3.24 -12.28 -31.94
CA ALA A 279 -2.50 -13.53 -31.89
C ALA A 279 -1.48 -13.57 -30.73
N GLY A 280 -1.45 -14.69 -30.03
CA GLY A 280 -0.61 -14.97 -28.86
C GLY A 280 -1.01 -14.24 -27.58
N LYS A 281 -2.14 -13.52 -27.56
CA LYS A 281 -2.57 -12.73 -26.39
C LYS A 281 -4.01 -13.02 -25.99
N PRO A 282 -4.29 -13.07 -24.68
CA PRO A 282 -5.67 -13.18 -24.20
C PRO A 282 -6.45 -11.91 -24.53
N ILE A 283 -7.78 -12.04 -24.60
CA ILE A 283 -8.68 -10.88 -24.65
C ILE A 283 -8.43 -9.94 -23.46
N VAL A 284 -8.44 -8.63 -23.71
CA VAL A 284 -8.30 -7.60 -22.66
C VAL A 284 -9.63 -6.86 -22.49
N PRO A 285 -10.53 -7.33 -21.61
CA PRO A 285 -11.81 -6.68 -21.36
C PRO A 285 -11.60 -5.39 -20.55
N GLY A 286 -11.52 -4.27 -21.27
CA GLY A 286 -11.32 -2.95 -20.69
C GLY A 286 -12.60 -2.20 -20.35
N SER A 287 -12.44 -0.99 -19.79
CA SER A 287 -13.54 -0.06 -19.53
C SER A 287 -14.32 0.35 -20.79
N VAL A 288 -13.70 0.26 -21.97
CA VAL A 288 -14.32 0.56 -23.25
C VAL A 288 -15.43 -0.46 -23.55
N LEU A 289 -15.12 -1.75 -23.46
CA LEU A 289 -16.10 -2.82 -23.66
C LEU A 289 -17.22 -2.73 -22.62
N LEU A 290 -16.89 -2.55 -21.34
CA LEU A 290 -17.89 -2.42 -20.29
C LEU A 290 -18.87 -1.26 -20.56
N LYS A 291 -18.36 -0.07 -20.95
CA LYS A 291 -19.19 1.09 -21.27
C LYS A 291 -20.05 0.86 -22.51
N ARG A 292 -19.54 0.14 -23.50
CA ARG A 292 -20.33 -0.25 -24.69
C ARG A 292 -21.49 -1.14 -24.29
N ILE A 293 -21.22 -2.23 -23.56
CA ILE A 293 -22.26 -3.15 -23.08
C ILE A 293 -23.32 -2.40 -22.27
N GLN A 294 -22.91 -1.57 -21.33
CA GLN A 294 -23.83 -0.79 -20.48
C GLN A 294 -24.74 0.14 -21.30
N ARG A 295 -24.18 0.79 -22.32
CA ARG A 295 -24.95 1.62 -23.24
C ARG A 295 -25.94 0.79 -24.06
N ASP A 296 -25.46 -0.27 -24.69
CA ASP A 296 -26.25 -1.10 -25.61
C ASP A 296 -27.39 -1.84 -24.87
N THR A 297 -27.18 -2.19 -23.59
CA THR A 297 -28.17 -2.88 -22.74
C THR A 297 -29.03 -1.94 -21.89
N GLY A 298 -28.74 -0.63 -21.90
CA GLY A 298 -29.38 0.32 -20.98
C GLY A 298 -29.08 0.07 -19.49
N THR A 299 -28.08 -0.75 -19.16
CA THR A 299 -27.71 -1.08 -17.77
C THR A 299 -26.58 -0.18 -17.27
N SER A 300 -26.44 -0.03 -15.94
CA SER A 300 -25.38 0.82 -15.39
C SER A 300 -24.92 0.41 -13.99
N GLY A 301 -23.83 1.04 -13.53
CA GLY A 301 -23.34 0.90 -12.17
C GLY A 301 -22.65 -0.42 -11.83
N TRP A 302 -22.59 -1.39 -12.73
CA TRP A 302 -21.88 -2.67 -12.52
C TRP A 302 -20.50 -2.69 -13.21
N ARG A 303 -19.68 -3.69 -12.86
CA ARG A 303 -18.37 -4.00 -13.46
C ARG A 303 -18.32 -5.50 -13.74
N PHE A 304 -17.42 -5.96 -14.60
CA PHE A 304 -17.27 -7.40 -14.88
C PHE A 304 -17.11 -8.27 -13.62
N HIS A 305 -16.51 -7.74 -12.55
CA HIS A 305 -16.38 -8.45 -11.27
C HIS A 305 -17.73 -8.74 -10.58
N ASP A 306 -18.73 -7.89 -10.84
CA ASP A 306 -20.08 -8.06 -10.30
C ASP A 306 -20.80 -9.23 -11.01
N LEU A 307 -20.39 -9.64 -12.21
CA LEU A 307 -20.95 -10.83 -12.90
C LEU A 307 -20.67 -12.11 -12.11
N ARG A 308 -19.42 -12.29 -11.66
CA ARG A 308 -19.04 -13.40 -10.78
C ARG A 308 -19.84 -13.37 -9.47
N ARG A 309 -20.02 -12.19 -8.87
CA ARG A 309 -20.79 -12.08 -7.62
C ARG A 309 -22.25 -12.49 -7.87
N THR A 310 -22.82 -12.01 -8.96
CA THR A 310 -24.21 -12.28 -9.35
C THR A 310 -24.41 -13.77 -9.61
N GLY A 311 -23.53 -14.43 -10.36
CA GLY A 311 -23.58 -15.88 -10.59
C GLY A 311 -23.37 -16.72 -9.32
N ALA A 312 -22.74 -16.18 -8.28
CA ALA A 312 -22.61 -16.87 -6.98
C ALA A 312 -23.82 -16.63 -6.05
N THR A 313 -24.71 -15.70 -6.39
CA THR A 313 -25.93 -15.37 -5.61
C THR A 313 -27.18 -16.04 -6.19
N MET A 314 -27.19 -16.35 -7.49
CA MET A 314 -28.29 -17.00 -8.20
C MET A 314 -28.23 -18.52 -8.19
#